data_AF-A0A4V1T9W6-F1
#
_entry.id   AF-A0A4V1T9W6-F1
#
_cell.length_a   1.000
_cell.length_b   1.000
_cell.length_c   1.000
_cell.angle_alpha   90.00
_cell.angle_beta   90.00
_cell.angle_gamma   90.00
#
_symmetry.space_group_name_H-M   'P 1'
#
loop_
_entity.id
_entity.type
_entity.pdbx_description
1 polymer ?
#
loop_
_entity_poly.entity_id
_entity_poly.type
_entity_poly.pdbx_seq_one_letter_code
_entity_poly.pdbx_strand_id
1 'polypeptide(L)'
;MTCNATFTTPVDPTARRSVKGNTLSQSPEHKVSANVSYRFDMEDGSYLLPTLSYSWRDEFYDSFFNNATELSPSYDNLDARLNWYSPNETFSITAWVRNVFDEQQNTSIGANNYRPEDNGRYQTFAFTPPRMVGVDLKFHFE
;
A
#
# COMPACT_ATOMS: atom_id res chain seq x y z
N MET A 1 -22.58 10.50 47.77
CA MET A 1 -21.93 10.63 46.44
C MET A 1 -22.91 10.14 45.40
N THR A 2 -23.52 11.05 44.65
CA THR A 2 -24.39 10.70 43.53
C THR A 2 -23.54 10.57 42.27
N CYS A 3 -23.49 9.36 41.70
CA CYS A 3 -22.76 9.09 40.47
C CYS A 3 -23.60 9.62 39.30
N ASN A 4 -23.18 10.72 38.69
CA ASN A 4 -23.86 11.31 37.55
C ASN A 4 -23.40 10.60 36.28
N ALA A 5 -24.05 9.48 35.95
CA ALA A 5 -23.81 8.79 34.70
C ALA A 5 -24.31 9.67 33.55
N THR A 6 -23.36 10.31 32.85
CA THR A 6 -23.66 11.04 31.63
C THR A 6 -23.95 10.00 30.55
N PHE A 7 -25.24 9.68 30.33
CA PHE A 7 -25.66 8.89 29.19
C PHE A 7 -25.31 9.67 27.93
N THR A 8 -24.26 9.25 27.22
CA THR A 8 -24.06 9.66 25.83
C THR A 8 -25.30 9.21 25.06
N THR A 9 -26.05 10.16 24.52
CA THR A 9 -27.26 9.92 23.75
C THR A 9 -27.03 8.77 22.76
N PRO A 10 -27.89 7.74 22.72
CA PRO A 10 -27.82 6.69 21.72
C PRO A 10 -27.80 7.34 20.33
N VAL A 11 -26.74 7.09 19.57
CA VAL A 11 -26.68 7.52 18.17
C VAL A 11 -27.75 6.69 17.46
N ASP A 12 -28.85 7.32 17.06
CA ASP A 12 -29.91 6.65 16.33
C ASP A 12 -29.30 6.00 15.07
N PRO A 13 -29.33 4.66 14.93
CA PRO A 13 -28.72 3.97 13.80
C PRO A 13 -29.39 4.31 12.46
N THR A 14 -30.56 4.95 12.49
CA THR A 14 -31.29 5.45 11.32
C THR A 14 -31.09 6.95 11.07
N ALA A 15 -30.36 7.64 11.95
CA ALA A 15 -30.05 9.05 11.77
C ALA A 15 -29.20 9.24 10.51
N ARG A 16 -29.76 9.98 9.55
CA ARG A 16 -29.06 10.34 8.30
C ARG A 16 -27.89 11.25 8.66
N ARG A 17 -26.67 10.72 8.63
CA ARG A 17 -25.45 11.53 8.67
C ARG A 17 -25.20 12.16 7.31
N SER A 18 -25.05 13.48 7.29
CA SER A 18 -24.61 14.20 6.10
C SER A 18 -23.17 13.81 5.77
N VAL A 19 -22.91 13.49 4.51
CA VAL A 19 -21.57 13.25 3.93
C VAL A 19 -21.12 14.42 3.05
N LYS A 20 -21.92 15.50 3.00
CA LYS A 20 -21.60 16.70 2.23
C LYS A 20 -20.35 17.36 2.82
N GLY A 21 -19.30 17.45 2.03
CA GLY A 21 -18.00 18.01 2.44
C GLY A 21 -16.95 16.95 2.80
N ASN A 22 -17.31 15.67 2.82
CA ASN A 22 -16.36 14.57 3.04
C ASN A 22 -15.55 14.30 1.77
N THR A 23 -14.32 13.81 1.95
CA THR A 23 -13.49 13.29 0.87
C THR A 23 -13.99 11.91 0.44
N LEU A 24 -13.77 11.61 -0.85
CA LEU A 24 -14.14 10.32 -1.40
C LEU A 24 -13.30 9.21 -0.74
N SER A 25 -13.96 8.10 -0.44
CA SER A 25 -13.27 6.90 0.05
C SER A 25 -12.20 6.45 -0.96
N GLN A 26 -11.04 6.04 -0.46
CA GLN A 26 -9.90 5.57 -1.25
C GLN A 26 -9.35 6.59 -2.26
N SER A 27 -9.59 7.88 -2.00
CA SER A 27 -9.10 8.99 -2.81
C SER A 27 -8.03 9.79 -2.04
N PRO A 28 -6.76 9.35 -2.02
CA PRO A 28 -5.67 10.16 -1.49
C PRO A 28 -5.58 11.48 -2.26
N GLU A 29 -5.30 12.58 -1.55
CA GLU A 29 -5.20 13.91 -2.18
C GLU A 29 -3.99 14.01 -3.11
N HIS A 30 -2.89 13.36 -2.73
CA HIS A 30 -1.64 13.37 -3.46
C HIS A 30 -1.07 11.96 -3.64
N LYS A 31 -0.47 11.74 -4.83
CA LYS A 31 0.22 10.50 -5.17
C LYS A 31 1.39 10.82 -6.08
N VAL A 32 2.54 10.24 -5.78
CA VAL A 32 3.76 10.40 -6.57
C VAL A 32 4.29 9.02 -6.94
N SER A 33 4.74 8.86 -8.17
CA SER A 33 5.42 7.64 -8.61
C SER A 33 6.52 7.98 -9.59
N ALA A 34 7.71 7.45 -9.36
CA ALA A 34 8.88 7.65 -10.18
C ALA A 34 9.52 6.30 -10.51
N ASN A 35 9.93 6.12 -11.76
CA ASN A 35 10.66 4.93 -12.20
C ASN A 35 11.90 5.38 -12.96
N VAL A 36 13.04 4.83 -12.60
CA VAL A 36 14.33 5.15 -13.22
C VAL A 36 14.98 3.85 -13.65
N SER A 37 15.31 3.74 -14.93
CA SER A 37 16.02 2.60 -15.50
C SER A 37 17.18 3.12 -16.34
N TYR A 38 18.31 2.43 -16.28
CA TYR A 38 19.48 2.77 -17.10
C TYR A 38 20.09 1.51 -17.68
N ARG A 39 20.42 1.54 -18.98
CA ARG A 39 21.03 0.41 -19.70
C ARG A 39 22.54 0.59 -19.74
N PHE A 40 23.27 -0.40 -19.23
CA PHE A 40 24.72 -0.49 -19.34
C PHE A 40 25.06 -1.59 -20.34
N ASP A 41 25.51 -1.22 -21.53
CA ASP A 41 26.02 -2.15 -22.52
C ASP A 41 27.46 -2.58 -22.17
N MET A 42 27.76 -3.87 -22.31
CA MET A 42 29.08 -4.45 -22.07
C MET A 42 29.79 -4.78 -23.39
N GLU A 43 31.11 -4.94 -23.34
CA GLU A 43 31.92 -5.26 -24.52
C GLU A 43 31.59 -6.63 -25.13
N ASP A 44 31.07 -7.57 -24.35
CA ASP A 44 30.68 -8.91 -24.80
C ASP A 44 29.30 -8.93 -25.50
N GLY A 45 28.64 -7.78 -25.62
CA GLY A 45 27.29 -7.63 -26.19
C GLY A 45 26.16 -7.86 -25.19
N SER A 46 26.46 -8.28 -23.96
CA SER A 46 25.48 -8.36 -22.88
C SER A 46 25.12 -6.97 -22.35
N TYR A 47 24.02 -6.85 -21.61
CA TYR A 47 23.69 -5.59 -20.96
C TYR A 47 23.05 -5.77 -19.58
N LEU A 48 23.29 -4.79 -18.71
CA LEU A 48 22.60 -4.64 -17.43
C LEU A 48 21.52 -3.57 -17.55
N LEU A 49 20.38 -3.83 -16.91
CA LEU A 49 19.27 -2.90 -16.77
C LEU A 49 18.82 -2.85 -15.31
N PRO A 50 19.54 -2.11 -14.44
CA PRO A 50 19.00 -1.70 -13.16
C PRO A 50 17.77 -0.80 -13.34
N THR A 51 16.80 -1.00 -12.45
CA THR A 51 15.54 -0.24 -12.37
C THR A 51 15.22 0.02 -10.91
N LEU A 52 14.91 1.27 -10.59
CA LEU A 52 14.40 1.71 -9.30
C LEU A 52 12.99 2.26 -9.49
N SER A 53 12.06 1.81 -8.65
CA SER A 53 10.65 2.18 -8.68
C SER A 53 10.26 2.73 -7.32
N TYR A 54 9.99 4.03 -7.24
CA TYR A 54 9.52 4.69 -6.04
C TYR A 54 8.05 5.07 -6.19
N SER A 55 7.27 4.85 -5.16
CA SER A 55 5.87 5.24 -5.09
C SER A 55 5.54 5.77 -3.71
N TRP A 56 4.83 6.88 -3.64
CA TRP A 56 4.33 7.48 -2.41
C TRP A 56 2.86 7.83 -2.59
N ARG A 57 2.09 7.66 -1.51
CA ARG A 57 0.67 7.98 -1.46
C ARG A 57 0.38 8.66 -0.12
N ASP A 58 -0.40 9.73 -0.19
CA ASP A 58 -0.87 10.43 0.99
C ASP A 58 -1.92 9.62 1.78
N GLU A 59 -2.27 10.10 2.97
CA GLU A 59 -3.34 9.52 3.76
C GLU A 59 -4.71 9.60 3.05
N PHE A 60 -5.57 8.64 3.35
CA PHE A 60 -6.92 8.62 2.79
C PHE A 60 -7.90 7.91 3.72
N TYR A 61 -9.17 8.26 3.62
CA TYR A 61 -10.21 7.57 4.36
C TYR A 61 -10.71 6.36 3.58
N ASP A 62 -10.81 5.19 4.23
CA ASP A 62 -11.44 4.00 3.64
C ASP A 62 -12.97 4.11 3.64
N SER A 63 -13.53 5.01 4.43
CA SER A 63 -14.97 5.21 4.59
C SER A 63 -15.42 6.58 4.08
N PHE A 64 -16.56 6.60 3.41
CA PHE A 64 -17.23 7.82 2.96
C PHE A 64 -17.76 8.69 4.11
N PHE A 65 -17.78 8.15 5.34
CA PHE A 65 -18.07 8.91 6.55
C PHE A 65 -16.85 9.66 7.11
N ASN A 66 -15.65 9.42 6.57
CA ASN A 66 -14.38 10.03 6.98
C ASN A 66 -14.13 9.93 8.50
N ASN A 67 -14.37 8.74 9.07
CA ASN A 67 -14.08 8.51 10.49
C ASN A 67 -12.56 8.48 10.70
N ALA A 68 -12.07 9.16 11.74
CA ALA A 68 -10.63 9.17 12.07
C ALA A 68 -10.07 7.77 12.36
N THR A 69 -10.90 6.83 12.81
CA THR A 69 -10.50 5.42 13.01
C THR A 69 -10.29 4.64 11.71
N GLU A 70 -10.76 5.17 10.57
CA GLU A 70 -10.72 4.55 9.23
C GLU A 70 -9.82 5.38 8.29
N LEU A 71 -8.89 6.15 8.85
CA LEU A 71 -7.87 6.90 8.11
C LEU A 71 -6.65 6.01 7.90
N SER A 72 -6.43 5.60 6.66
CA SER A 72 -5.21 4.91 6.27
C SER A 72 -4.06 5.91 6.15
N PRO A 73 -2.92 5.67 6.83
CA PRO A 73 -1.79 6.60 6.82
C PRO A 73 -1.11 6.65 5.46
N SER A 74 -0.39 7.75 5.20
CA SER A 74 0.52 7.86 4.06
C SER A 74 1.62 6.81 4.14
N TYR A 75 2.11 6.33 2.99
CA TYR A 75 3.29 5.45 2.95
C TYR A 75 4.09 5.65 1.67
N ASP A 76 5.37 5.27 1.70
CA ASP A 76 6.23 5.17 0.52
C ASP A 76 6.85 3.80 0.33
N ASN A 77 6.83 3.31 -0.90
CA ASN A 77 7.44 2.04 -1.28
C ASN A 77 8.52 2.26 -2.32
N LEU A 78 9.70 1.71 -2.05
CA LEU A 78 10.82 1.64 -2.98
C LEU A 78 11.08 0.18 -3.36
N ASP A 79 11.05 -0.10 -4.65
CA ASP A 79 11.43 -1.37 -5.24
C ASP A 79 12.68 -1.19 -6.11
N ALA A 80 13.53 -2.22 -6.11
CA ALA A 80 14.74 -2.27 -6.92
C ALA A 80 14.77 -3.56 -7.73
N ARG A 81 15.21 -3.47 -8.97
CA ARG A 81 15.40 -4.62 -9.87
C ARG A 81 16.70 -4.46 -10.63
N LEU A 82 17.45 -5.54 -10.79
CA LEU A 82 18.60 -5.63 -11.65
C LEU A 82 18.38 -6.75 -12.64
N ASN A 83 18.30 -6.42 -13.93
CA ASN A 83 18.23 -7.40 -14.99
C ASN A 83 19.58 -7.47 -15.69
N TRP A 84 20.03 -8.67 -15.98
CA TRP A 84 21.13 -8.94 -16.89
C TRP A 84 20.61 -9.77 -18.06
N TYR A 85 21.01 -9.39 -19.27
CA TYR A 85 20.63 -10.06 -20.50
C TYR A 85 21.88 -10.52 -21.24
N SER A 86 21.85 -11.77 -21.72
CA SER A 86 22.91 -12.30 -22.58
C SER A 86 22.96 -11.56 -23.93
N PRO A 87 24.07 -11.65 -24.68
CA PRO A 87 24.24 -10.89 -25.93
C PRO A 87 23.15 -11.14 -26.98
N ASN A 88 22.60 -12.35 -27.01
CA ASN A 88 21.53 -12.74 -27.94
C ASN A 88 20.14 -12.78 -27.27
N GLU A 89 20.02 -12.27 -26.04
CA GLU A 89 18.80 -12.27 -25.22
C GLU A 89 18.16 -13.67 -24.98
N THR A 90 18.89 -14.74 -25.30
CA THR A 90 18.48 -16.14 -25.08
C THR A 90 18.43 -16.51 -23.61
N PHE A 91 19.16 -15.78 -22.78
CA PHE A 91 19.24 -16.00 -21.34
C PHE A 91 19.22 -14.67 -20.61
N SER A 92 18.42 -14.59 -19.54
CA SER A 92 18.39 -13.41 -18.67
C SER A 92 18.27 -13.81 -17.22
N ILE A 93 18.93 -13.04 -16.37
CA ILE A 93 18.92 -13.19 -14.92
C ILE A 93 18.34 -11.90 -14.35
N THR A 94 17.32 -12.00 -13.52
CA THR A 94 16.73 -10.84 -12.84
C THR A 94 16.83 -11.03 -11.34
N ALA A 95 17.52 -10.12 -10.66
CA ALA A 95 17.44 -10.01 -9.21
C ALA A 95 16.50 -8.86 -8.85
N TRP A 96 15.67 -9.02 -7.83
CA TRP A 96 14.76 -7.97 -7.40
C TRP A 96 14.59 -7.95 -5.89
N VAL A 97 14.32 -6.75 -5.38
CA VAL A 97 13.96 -6.47 -3.99
C VAL A 97 12.73 -5.58 -4.02
N ARG A 98 11.67 -6.00 -3.32
CA ARG A 98 10.45 -5.20 -3.12
C ARG A 98 10.36 -4.75 -1.68
N ASN A 99 9.81 -3.56 -1.46
CA ASN A 99 9.76 -2.93 -0.15
C ASN A 99 11.14 -2.84 0.51
N VAL A 100 12.06 -2.11 -0.12
CA VAL A 100 13.47 -1.97 0.31
C VAL A 100 13.57 -1.37 1.72
N PHE A 101 12.64 -0.51 2.13
CA PHE A 101 12.66 0.10 3.46
C PHE A 101 12.14 -0.83 4.56
N ASP A 102 11.52 -1.96 4.22
CA ASP A 102 10.88 -2.88 5.17
C ASP A 102 9.86 -2.17 6.08
N GLU A 103 9.12 -1.23 5.49
CA GLU A 103 8.09 -0.51 6.23
C GLU A 103 6.82 -1.36 6.28
N GLN A 104 6.20 -1.44 7.47
CA GLN A 104 4.89 -2.03 7.63
C GLN A 104 3.83 -0.99 7.28
N GLN A 105 3.19 -1.14 6.12
CA GLN A 105 2.28 -0.14 5.60
C GLN A 105 0.84 -0.63 5.69
N ASN A 106 -0.04 0.19 6.24
CA ASN A 106 -1.47 -0.06 6.20
C ASN A 106 -2.01 0.39 4.85
N THR A 107 -2.36 -0.58 4.02
CA THR A 107 -2.93 -0.34 2.69
C THR A 107 -4.40 0.03 2.71
N SER A 108 -5.12 -0.40 3.75
CA SER A 108 -6.53 -0.10 4.02
C SER A 108 -6.87 -0.43 5.49
N ILE A 109 -7.71 0.39 6.11
CA ILE A 109 -8.32 0.14 7.43
C ILE A 109 -9.82 -0.08 7.20
N GLY A 110 -10.27 -1.31 7.42
CA GLY A 110 -11.66 -1.70 7.26
C GLY A 110 -12.58 -1.15 8.36
N ALA A 111 -13.88 -1.23 8.06
CA ALA A 111 -14.93 -0.58 8.84
C ALA A 111 -14.91 -0.97 10.32
N ASN A 112 -15.16 0.02 11.18
CA ASN A 112 -15.36 -0.15 12.62
C ASN A 112 -16.73 -0.81 12.90
N ASN A 113 -16.82 -2.12 12.63
CA ASN A 113 -18.06 -2.87 12.77
C ASN A 113 -18.36 -3.10 14.25
N TYR A 114 -19.50 -2.58 14.70
CA TYR A 114 -20.02 -2.86 16.04
C TYR A 114 -20.76 -4.19 16.04
N ARG A 115 -20.36 -5.11 16.92
CA ARG A 115 -21.04 -6.39 17.13
C ARG A 115 -21.88 -6.30 18.41
N PRO A 116 -23.22 -6.43 18.31
CA PRO A 116 -24.09 -6.33 19.47
C PRO A 116 -23.92 -7.48 20.47
N GLU A 117 -23.46 -8.66 20.02
CA GLU A 117 -23.38 -9.87 20.85
C GLU A 117 -22.39 -9.76 22.02
N ASP A 118 -21.34 -8.97 21.85
CA ASP A 118 -20.24 -8.81 22.81
C ASP A 118 -19.95 -7.33 23.14
N ASN A 119 -20.76 -6.40 22.63
CA ASN A 119 -20.54 -4.96 22.73
C ASN A 119 -19.15 -4.53 22.22
N GLY A 120 -18.59 -5.30 21.26
CA GLY A 120 -17.26 -5.12 20.71
C GLY A 120 -17.25 -4.28 19.43
N ARG A 121 -16.17 -3.52 19.23
CA ARG A 121 -15.87 -2.82 17.97
C ARG A 121 -14.69 -3.49 17.30
N TYR A 122 -14.87 -3.86 16.04
CA TYR A 122 -13.88 -4.61 15.27
C TYR A 122 -13.38 -3.79 14.11
N GLN A 123 -12.07 -3.80 13.89
CA GLN A 123 -11.42 -3.20 12.73
C GLN A 123 -10.52 -4.22 12.07
N THR A 124 -10.45 -4.18 10.75
CA THR A 124 -9.54 -5.01 9.97
C THR A 124 -8.45 -4.13 9.38
N PHE A 125 -7.19 -4.58 9.44
CA PHE A 125 -6.06 -3.87 8.87
C PHE A 125 -5.49 -4.71 7.74
N ALA A 126 -5.33 -4.11 6.55
CA ALA A 126 -4.66 -4.73 5.42
C ALA A 126 -3.23 -4.23 5.34
N PHE A 127 -2.26 -5.13 5.47
CA PHE A 127 -0.84 -4.79 5.45
C PHE A 127 -0.21 -5.04 4.08
N THR A 128 0.76 -4.22 3.69
CA THR A 128 1.66 -4.58 2.59
C THR A 128 2.50 -5.82 2.95
N PRO A 129 2.92 -6.61 1.94
CA PRO A 129 3.92 -7.64 2.15
C PRO A 129 5.21 -7.06 2.76
N PRO A 130 5.90 -7.83 3.63
CA PRO A 130 7.20 -7.43 4.15
C PRO A 130 8.24 -7.35 3.02
N ARG A 131 9.47 -6.94 3.32
CA ARG A 131 10.57 -6.95 2.34
C ARG A 131 10.69 -8.32 1.68
N MET A 132 10.59 -8.34 0.35
CA MET A 132 10.74 -9.57 -0.44
C MET A 132 11.95 -9.44 -1.36
N VAL A 133 12.73 -10.52 -1.45
CA VAL A 133 13.86 -10.63 -2.37
C VAL A 133 13.66 -11.86 -3.25
N GLY A 134 14.10 -11.79 -4.50
CA GLY A 134 13.97 -12.91 -5.42
C GLY A 134 14.95 -12.83 -6.58
N VAL A 135 15.13 -13.97 -7.21
CA VAL A 135 15.92 -14.12 -8.43
C VAL A 135 15.11 -14.93 -9.42
N ASP A 136 14.94 -14.38 -10.62
CA ASP A 136 14.28 -15.04 -11.74
C ASP A 136 15.31 -15.38 -12.82
N LEU A 137 15.20 -16.59 -13.37
CA LEU A 137 15.99 -17.06 -14.49
C LEU A 137 15.04 -17.28 -15.66
N LYS A 138 15.33 -16.66 -16.80
CA LYS A 138 14.53 -16.82 -18.01
C LYS A 138 15.42 -17.28 -19.16
N PHE A 139 15.05 -18.42 -19.73
CA PHE A 139 15.64 -18.99 -20.94
C PHE A 139 14.62 -18.87 -22.06
N HIS A 140 15.06 -18.37 -23.21
CA HIS A 140 14.27 -18.34 -24.43
C HIS A 140 14.80 -19.41 -25.38
N PHE A 141 13.95 -20.38 -25.69
CA PHE A 141 14.23 -21.45 -26.64
C PHE A 141 13.48 -21.12 -27.93
N GLU A 142 14.17 -21.28 -29.06
CA GLU A 142 13.60 -21.17 -30.40
C GLU A 142 12.86 -22.45 -30.81
#